data_AF-L5JPN7-F1
#
_entry.id   AF-L5JPN7-F1
#
_cell.length_a   1.000
_cell.length_b   1.000
_cell.length_c   1.000
_cell.angle_alpha   90.00
_cell.angle_beta   90.00
_cell.angle_gamma   90.00
#
_symmetry.space_group_name_H-M   'P 1'
#
loop_
_entity.id
_entity.type
_entity.pdbx_description
1 polymer ?
#
loop_
_entity_poly.entity_id
_entity_poly.type
_entity_poly.pdbx_seq_one_letter_code
_entity_poly.pdbx_strand_id
1 'polypeptide(L)'
;MGASMASSPHDVKFQDLVLFILEKKMGTTRRAFLMELARRKGFRVENELSDSVTHIVAENNSGSEVLEWLKVQNIKTSSQLELLDISWLIECMGAGKPVEMTGKHQLVVRRDYSASSNTEPQKTPTLVKKISQYACQRRTTLNNCNHVFTDAFEVLAENCEFRENEVFYLVFMRAASVLKSLPFTITSMKDTEGIPCLGDKAKYIIEEIIEDGESSEVKAVLNDERYQSFKLFTSVFGVGLKTSEKWFRMGFRSLSKIRSDKTLKFTQMQKAGFLYYDDLVSCVTRAEAEAVSVLVKEAVSAFLPDASVTVTGGFRRGKKIGHDVDFLISSPGSTEEDEQQLLPKVMNLWERKRVESDNSSQQEGKTWKAIRVDLVVCPYECHAFALLGWTGSRQFERDLRRYATHERKMILDNHALYDKTKITAEGHWKDPDRSTAPTWPRMHPRGIGLKDDERVGSPEPVQQ
;
A
#
# COMPACT_ATOMS: atom_id res chain seq x y z
N MET A 1 4.38 -6.61 48.36
CA MET A 1 4.63 -8.06 48.47
C MET A 1 3.82 -8.73 47.38
N GLY A 2 4.44 -9.04 46.24
CA GLY A 2 3.79 -9.70 45.10
C GLY A 2 3.95 -11.21 45.24
N ALA A 3 2.84 -11.94 45.25
CA ALA A 3 2.79 -13.38 45.41
C ALA A 3 3.44 -14.10 44.22
N SER A 4 4.45 -14.92 44.49
CA SER A 4 4.96 -15.92 43.58
C SER A 4 3.91 -17.04 43.46
N MET A 5 3.27 -17.14 42.29
CA MET A 5 2.43 -18.30 41.96
C MET A 5 3.34 -19.47 41.61
N ALA A 6 3.61 -20.33 42.59
CA ALA A 6 4.25 -21.63 42.36
C ALA A 6 3.28 -22.54 41.57
N SER A 7 3.69 -22.95 40.36
CA SER A 7 2.99 -23.98 39.59
C SER A 7 3.12 -25.34 40.28
N SER A 8 2.03 -26.11 40.33
CA SER A 8 1.99 -27.48 40.83
C SER A 8 3.10 -28.36 40.24
N PRO A 9 3.73 -29.27 41.01
CA PRO A 9 4.76 -30.17 40.47
C PRO A 9 4.12 -31.12 39.46
N HIS A 10 4.43 -30.94 38.18
CA HIS A 10 4.07 -31.87 37.12
C HIS A 10 4.89 -33.16 37.29
N ASP A 11 4.26 -34.32 37.22
CA ASP A 11 4.93 -35.62 37.32
C ASP A 11 5.86 -35.83 36.11
N VAL A 12 7.18 -35.85 36.35
CA VAL A 12 8.20 -36.03 35.31
C VAL A 12 8.28 -37.51 34.93
N LYS A 13 7.84 -37.85 33.72
CA LYS A 13 7.81 -39.23 33.19
C LYS A 13 9.10 -39.62 32.48
N PHE A 14 9.82 -38.66 31.90
CA PHE A 14 11.01 -38.90 31.06
C PHE A 14 12.24 -38.25 31.71
N GLN A 15 12.78 -38.89 32.75
CA GLN A 15 13.85 -38.31 33.57
C GLN A 15 15.21 -38.19 32.85
N ASP A 16 15.44 -39.06 31.85
CA ASP A 16 16.67 -39.09 31.06
C ASP A 16 16.74 -37.99 29.99
N LEU A 17 15.64 -37.27 29.76
CA LEU A 17 15.51 -36.22 28.76
C LEU A 17 15.27 -34.87 29.43
N VAL A 18 16.34 -34.08 29.54
CA VAL A 18 16.29 -32.71 30.04
C VAL A 18 16.31 -31.74 28.86
N LEU A 19 15.17 -31.12 28.60
CA LEU A 19 14.97 -30.21 27.46
C LEU A 19 15.27 -28.76 27.86
N PHE A 20 15.91 -28.04 26.94
CA PHE A 20 15.93 -26.58 26.93
C PHE A 20 15.35 -26.08 25.61
N ILE A 21 14.34 -25.21 25.69
CA ILE A 21 13.72 -24.60 24.52
C ILE A 21 14.35 -23.23 24.29
N LEU A 22 15.01 -23.06 23.15
CA LEU A 22 15.71 -21.84 22.78
C LEU A 22 14.72 -20.76 22.33
N GLU A 23 14.73 -19.60 22.99
CA GLU A 23 13.83 -18.48 22.68
C GLU A 23 14.16 -17.73 21.38
N LYS A 24 15.43 -17.79 20.97
CA LYS A 24 15.95 -17.07 19.79
C LYS A 24 15.09 -17.41 18.57
N LYS A 25 14.44 -16.41 17.95
CA LYS A 25 13.50 -16.54 16.81
C LYS A 25 12.17 -17.29 17.10
N MET A 26 11.89 -17.66 18.34
CA MET A 26 10.63 -18.28 18.78
C MET A 26 9.73 -17.29 19.55
N GLY A 27 10.33 -16.35 20.28
CA GLY A 27 9.61 -15.37 21.10
C GLY A 27 9.13 -15.92 22.46
N THR A 28 9.04 -15.02 23.45
CA THR A 28 8.82 -15.39 24.86
C THR A 28 7.46 -16.09 25.11
N THR A 29 6.39 -15.63 24.47
CA THR A 29 5.03 -16.19 24.64
C THR A 29 4.96 -17.63 24.12
N ARG A 30 5.48 -17.89 22.92
CA ARG A 30 5.48 -19.23 22.32
C ARG A 30 6.37 -20.19 23.08
N ARG A 31 7.55 -19.72 23.51
CA ARG A 31 8.43 -20.48 24.40
C ARG A 31 7.72 -20.90 25.69
N ALA A 32 7.07 -19.95 26.39
CA ALA A 32 6.37 -20.25 27.63
C ALA A 32 5.24 -21.28 27.43
N PHE A 33 4.47 -21.14 26.36
CA PHE A 33 3.43 -22.10 25.99
C PHE A 33 3.99 -23.51 25.76
N LEU A 34 5.05 -23.63 24.96
CA LEU A 34 5.67 -24.93 24.65
C LEU A 34 6.29 -25.58 25.88
N MET A 35 6.92 -24.80 26.76
CA MET A 35 7.48 -25.29 28.02
C MET A 35 6.39 -25.87 28.93
N GLU A 36 5.27 -25.16 29.09
CA GLU A 36 4.15 -25.63 29.91
C GLU A 36 3.48 -26.87 29.28
N LEU A 37 3.31 -26.88 27.96
CA LEU A 37 2.73 -28.03 27.25
C LEU A 37 3.62 -29.28 27.40
N ALA A 38 4.93 -29.14 27.25
CA ALA A 38 5.89 -30.23 27.41
C ALA A 38 5.88 -30.78 28.86
N ARG A 39 5.85 -29.90 29.87
CA ARG A 39 5.76 -30.31 31.27
C ARG A 39 4.47 -31.08 31.58
N ARG A 40 3.32 -30.61 31.07
CA ARG A 40 2.04 -31.32 31.19
C ARG A 40 2.06 -32.71 30.54
N LYS A 41 2.89 -32.90 29.52
CA LYS A 41 3.09 -34.18 28.83
C LYS A 41 4.14 -35.07 29.52
N GLY A 42 4.73 -34.63 30.64
CA GLY A 42 5.68 -35.39 31.45
C GLY A 42 7.14 -35.21 31.07
N PHE A 43 7.47 -34.25 30.20
CA PHE A 43 8.86 -33.91 29.87
C PHE A 43 9.46 -32.99 30.94
N ARG A 44 10.74 -33.21 31.25
CA ARG A 44 11.52 -32.27 32.06
C ARG A 44 12.03 -31.13 31.18
N VAL A 45 11.61 -29.90 31.48
CA VAL A 45 12.02 -28.70 30.73
C VAL A 45 12.60 -27.66 31.68
N GLU A 46 13.86 -27.30 31.46
CA GLU A 46 14.58 -26.31 32.28
C GLU A 46 14.29 -24.88 31.79
N ASN A 47 14.19 -23.94 32.74
CA ASN A 47 13.97 -22.52 32.42
C ASN A 47 15.26 -21.84 31.93
N GLU A 48 16.40 -22.31 32.42
CA GLU A 48 17.73 -21.78 32.16
C GLU A 48 18.62 -22.91 31.62
N LEU A 49 19.56 -22.54 30.76
CA LEU A 49 20.49 -23.51 30.21
C LEU A 49 21.51 -23.89 31.30
N SER A 50 21.68 -25.19 31.53
CA SER A 50 22.61 -25.73 32.54
C SER A 50 23.27 -27.00 32.04
N ASP A 51 24.29 -27.48 32.76
CA ASP A 51 25.00 -28.74 32.45
C ASP A 51 24.11 -29.98 32.51
N SER A 52 22.91 -29.86 33.09
CA SER A 52 21.92 -30.95 33.12
C SER A 52 21.14 -31.11 31.82
N VAL A 53 21.20 -30.13 30.91
CA VAL A 53 20.45 -30.13 29.65
C VAL A 53 21.07 -31.12 28.66
N THR A 54 20.22 -31.98 28.11
CA THR A 54 20.61 -33.04 27.16
C THR A 54 20.18 -32.72 25.73
N HIS A 55 19.08 -31.97 25.56
CA HIS A 55 18.51 -31.64 24.26
C HIS A 55 18.16 -30.16 24.20
N ILE A 56 18.58 -29.48 23.14
CA ILE A 56 18.16 -28.12 22.82
C ILE A 56 17.19 -28.18 21.65
N VAL A 57 15.98 -27.71 21.88
CA VAL A 57 14.96 -27.57 20.85
C VAL A 57 14.90 -26.12 20.41
N ALA A 58 15.07 -25.88 19.12
CA ALA A 58 15.00 -24.55 18.53
C ALA A 58 14.02 -24.53 17.35
N GLU A 59 13.41 -23.38 17.11
CA GLU A 59 12.51 -23.14 15.99
C GLU A 59 13.13 -22.10 15.07
N ASN A 60 13.15 -22.35 13.76
CA ASN A 60 13.71 -21.43 12.76
C ASN A 60 15.19 -21.07 12.98
N ASN A 61 15.97 -21.93 13.65
CA ASN A 61 17.42 -21.78 13.83
C ASN A 61 18.16 -22.92 13.12
N SER A 62 19.30 -22.60 12.51
CA SER A 62 20.25 -23.62 12.02
C SER A 62 21.12 -24.15 13.16
N GLY A 63 21.68 -25.36 13.01
CA GLY A 63 22.56 -25.96 14.02
C GLY A 63 23.78 -25.08 14.33
N SER A 64 24.34 -24.43 13.30
CA SER A 64 25.45 -23.48 13.46
C SER A 64 25.06 -22.24 14.28
N GLU A 65 23.86 -21.69 14.10
CA GLU A 65 23.37 -20.53 14.88
C GLU A 65 23.15 -20.86 16.35
N VAL A 66 22.70 -22.10 16.64
CA VAL A 66 22.53 -22.58 18.01
C VAL A 66 23.88 -22.79 18.68
N LEU A 67 24.86 -23.38 17.97
CA LEU A 67 26.23 -23.54 18.48
C LEU A 67 26.94 -22.21 18.73
N GLU A 68 26.79 -21.23 17.83
CA GLU A 68 27.35 -19.89 18.05
C GLU A 68 26.73 -19.22 19.29
N TRP A 69 25.41 -19.35 19.46
CA TRP A 69 24.74 -18.85 20.65
C TRP A 69 25.25 -19.55 21.93
N LEU A 70 25.47 -20.87 21.90
CA LEU A 70 26.04 -21.61 23.02
C LEU A 70 27.46 -21.16 23.39
N LYS A 71 28.31 -20.84 22.39
CA LYS A 71 29.65 -20.30 22.63
C LYS A 71 29.60 -18.98 23.40
N VAL A 72 28.62 -18.12 23.12
CA VAL A 72 28.43 -16.84 23.83
C VAL A 72 28.02 -17.05 25.29
N GLN A 73 27.28 -18.12 25.60
CA GLN A 73 26.85 -18.44 26.97
C GLN A 73 27.96 -19.06 27.83
N ASN A 74 29.16 -19.30 27.28
CA ASN A 74 30.34 -19.83 27.97
C ASN A 74 30.13 -21.19 28.67
N ILE A 75 29.21 -22.01 28.14
CA ILE A 75 28.90 -23.34 28.69
C ILE A 75 29.78 -24.39 28.03
N LYS A 76 30.35 -25.27 28.86
CA LYS A 76 31.10 -26.44 28.38
C LYS A 76 30.09 -27.41 27.77
N THR A 77 30.02 -27.41 26.45
CA THR A 77 29.18 -28.36 25.71
C THR A 77 29.64 -29.78 26.03
N SER A 78 28.82 -30.54 26.76
CA SER A 78 28.99 -31.98 26.91
C SER A 78 28.95 -32.62 25.52
N SER A 79 29.77 -33.65 25.28
CA SER A 79 29.87 -34.37 24.01
C SER A 79 28.60 -35.14 23.62
N GLN A 80 27.50 -35.00 24.38
CA GLN A 80 26.22 -35.67 24.21
C GLN A 80 25.02 -34.70 24.03
N LEU A 81 25.26 -33.40 23.79
CA LEU A 81 24.18 -32.43 23.61
C LEU A 81 23.54 -32.55 22.22
N GLU A 82 22.26 -32.88 22.16
CA GLU A 82 21.49 -33.01 20.92
C GLU A 82 20.84 -31.67 20.52
N LEU A 83 20.99 -31.26 19.26
CA LEU A 83 20.39 -30.05 18.71
C LEU A 83 19.24 -30.41 17.78
N LEU A 84 18.02 -30.03 18.16
CA LEU A 84 16.79 -30.47 17.51
C LEU A 84 15.95 -29.30 17.01
N ASP A 85 15.30 -29.51 15.87
CA ASP A 85 14.24 -28.65 15.38
C ASP A 85 12.95 -28.85 16.19
N ILE A 86 12.11 -27.81 16.24
CA ILE A 86 10.82 -27.83 16.95
C ILE A 86 9.90 -28.99 16.51
N SER A 87 10.01 -29.44 15.25
CA SER A 87 9.27 -30.58 14.73
C SER A 87 9.38 -31.83 15.60
N TRP A 88 10.56 -32.11 16.19
CA TRP A 88 10.73 -33.24 17.10
C TRP A 88 9.86 -33.12 18.35
N LEU A 89 9.83 -31.94 18.96
CA LEU A 89 9.06 -31.71 20.18
C LEU A 89 7.55 -31.80 19.90
N ILE A 90 7.11 -31.33 18.73
CA ILE A 90 5.72 -31.46 18.27
C ILE A 90 5.35 -32.94 18.08
N GLU A 91 6.20 -33.73 17.42
CA GLU A 91 5.97 -35.17 17.24
C GLU A 91 5.93 -35.91 18.60
N CYS A 92 6.83 -35.58 19.51
CA CYS A 92 6.85 -36.08 20.90
C CYS A 92 5.53 -35.78 21.65
N MET A 93 5.03 -34.54 21.56
CA MET A 93 3.78 -34.13 22.20
C MET A 93 2.55 -34.84 21.62
N GLY A 94 2.56 -35.08 20.30
CA GLY A 94 1.52 -35.83 19.58
C GLY A 94 1.51 -37.31 19.95
N ALA A 95 2.68 -37.93 20.04
CA ALA A 95 2.84 -39.34 20.44
C ALA A 95 2.68 -39.57 21.95
N GLY A 96 2.77 -38.51 22.77
CA GLY A 96 2.73 -38.61 24.23
C GLY A 96 3.95 -39.27 24.86
N LYS A 97 5.03 -39.46 24.08
CA LYS A 97 6.30 -40.06 24.48
C LYS A 97 7.42 -39.54 23.58
N PRO A 98 8.70 -39.63 24.00
CA PRO A 98 9.84 -39.33 23.14
C PRO A 98 9.81 -40.18 21.88
N VAL A 99 9.90 -39.55 20.71
CA VAL A 99 10.02 -40.24 19.42
C VAL A 99 11.49 -40.42 19.05
N GLU A 100 11.78 -41.45 18.26
CA GLU A 100 13.15 -41.73 17.79
C GLU A 100 13.70 -40.54 16.99
N MET A 101 14.92 -40.12 17.33
CA MET A 101 15.61 -39.04 16.64
C MET A 101 16.05 -39.54 15.26
N THR A 102 15.30 -39.15 14.23
CA THR A 102 15.64 -39.39 12.83
C THR A 102 16.34 -38.14 12.28
N GLY A 103 17.14 -38.29 11.21
CA GLY A 103 17.92 -37.18 10.65
C GLY A 103 17.12 -35.95 10.21
N LYS A 104 15.79 -36.06 10.05
CA LYS A 104 14.87 -34.93 9.81
C LYS A 104 14.68 -33.99 11.01
N HIS A 105 14.95 -34.47 12.23
CA HIS A 105 14.77 -33.74 13.48
C HIS A 105 16.03 -33.00 13.94
N GLN A 106 17.20 -33.43 13.46
CA GLN A 106 18.48 -32.89 13.91
C GLN A 106 18.86 -31.63 13.12
N LEU A 107 19.25 -30.59 13.84
CA LEU A 107 19.78 -29.38 13.23
C LEU A 107 21.19 -29.65 12.69
N VAL A 108 21.32 -29.68 11.37
CA VAL A 108 22.60 -29.95 10.70
C VAL A 108 23.63 -28.88 11.02
N VAL A 109 24.75 -29.29 11.59
CA VAL A 109 25.93 -28.45 11.83
C VAL A 109 26.93 -28.68 10.71
N ARG A 110 27.19 -27.67 9.86
CA ARG A 110 28.33 -27.73 8.93
C ARG A 110 29.62 -27.60 9.76
N ARG A 111 30.38 -28.70 9.87
CA ARG A 111 31.75 -28.65 10.39
C ARG A 111 32.65 -28.17 9.26
N ASP A 112 33.02 -26.90 9.29
CA ASP A 112 34.09 -26.40 8.43
C ASP A 112 35.42 -26.97 8.96
N TYR A 113 35.88 -28.06 8.35
CA TYR A 113 37.26 -28.51 8.51
C TYR A 113 38.14 -27.68 7.59
N SER A 114 39.05 -26.92 8.20
CA SER A 114 40.16 -26.25 7.53
C SER A 114 41.10 -27.26 6.86
N ALA A 115 41.25 -27.22 5.53
CA ALA A 115 42.52 -27.46 4.83
C ALA A 115 42.47 -27.09 3.34
N SER A 116 43.33 -26.12 3.00
CA SER A 116 44.11 -25.90 1.76
C SER A 116 43.51 -25.98 0.34
N SER A 117 43.81 -24.87 -0.35
CA SER A 117 44.34 -24.74 -1.73
C SER A 117 43.39 -24.79 -2.93
N ASN A 118 43.25 -23.58 -3.51
CA ASN A 118 43.29 -23.27 -4.94
C ASN A 118 42.28 -23.97 -5.85
N THR A 119 41.16 -23.30 -6.11
CA THR A 119 40.68 -23.11 -7.49
C THR A 119 39.86 -21.83 -7.58
N GLU A 120 40.17 -21.06 -8.62
CA GLU A 120 39.66 -19.78 -9.11
C GLU A 120 38.42 -19.12 -8.46
N PRO A 121 38.41 -17.77 -8.34
CA PRO A 121 37.29 -17.05 -7.76
C PRO A 121 36.04 -17.25 -8.63
N GLN A 122 35.15 -18.13 -8.16
CA GLN A 122 33.76 -18.05 -8.57
C GLN A 122 33.27 -16.66 -8.19
N LYS A 123 32.98 -15.87 -9.23
CA LYS A 123 32.35 -14.56 -9.13
C LYS A 123 31.15 -14.68 -8.21
N THR A 124 31.30 -14.20 -6.98
CA THR A 124 30.16 -13.73 -6.19
C THR A 124 29.41 -12.75 -7.08
N PRO A 125 28.08 -12.89 -7.25
CA PRO A 125 27.28 -11.83 -7.82
C PRO A 125 27.35 -10.64 -6.87
N THR A 126 28.31 -9.77 -7.15
CA THR A 126 28.19 -8.31 -7.22
C THR A 126 27.22 -7.70 -6.19
N LEU A 127 27.81 -7.08 -5.16
CA LEU A 127 27.33 -5.86 -4.49
C LEU A 127 25.80 -5.71 -4.48
N VAL A 128 25.12 -6.21 -3.44
CA VAL A 128 23.68 -5.94 -3.23
C VAL A 128 23.50 -4.42 -3.33
N LYS A 129 22.91 -3.95 -4.43
CA LYS A 129 22.63 -2.52 -4.61
C LYS A 129 21.70 -2.14 -3.47
N LYS A 130 22.22 -1.32 -2.54
CA LYS A 130 21.45 -0.78 -1.42
C LYS A 130 20.15 -0.19 -1.94
N ILE A 131 19.02 -0.77 -1.54
CA ILE A 131 17.69 -0.33 -1.96
C ILE A 131 17.47 1.07 -1.38
N SER A 132 17.10 2.03 -2.23
CA SER A 132 16.83 3.40 -1.76
C SER A 132 15.49 3.48 -1.04
N GLN A 133 15.42 4.32 0.00
CA GLN A 133 14.16 4.69 0.65
C GLN A 133 13.22 5.49 -0.25
N TYR A 134 13.71 6.13 -1.32
CA TYR A 134 12.91 6.96 -2.22
C TYR A 134 12.40 6.14 -3.42
N ALA A 135 11.08 6.08 -3.62
CA ALA A 135 10.48 5.37 -4.75
C ALA A 135 10.99 5.87 -6.11
N CYS A 136 11.32 7.17 -6.23
CA CYS A 136 11.89 7.75 -7.44
C CYS A 136 13.29 7.22 -7.81
N GLN A 137 13.94 6.49 -6.90
CA GLN A 137 15.22 5.82 -7.14
C GLN A 137 15.08 4.29 -7.22
N ARG A 138 13.85 3.78 -7.29
CA ARG A 138 13.54 2.36 -7.46
C ARG A 138 12.86 2.12 -8.79
N ARG A 139 13.05 0.93 -9.36
CA ARG A 139 12.28 0.45 -10.52
C ARG A 139 11.15 -0.45 -10.00
N THR A 140 9.96 0.11 -9.86
CA THR A 140 8.77 -0.64 -9.44
C THR A 140 7.95 -1.01 -10.66
N THR A 141 8.05 -2.27 -11.11
CA THR A 141 7.25 -2.77 -12.23
C THR A 141 5.85 -3.21 -11.77
N LEU A 142 4.99 -3.60 -12.70
CA LEU A 142 3.68 -4.19 -12.36
C LEU A 142 3.78 -5.64 -11.88
N ASN A 143 4.93 -6.30 -12.05
CA ASN A 143 5.16 -7.64 -11.52
C ASN A 143 5.51 -7.55 -10.04
N ASN A 144 4.51 -7.73 -9.17
CA ASN A 144 4.66 -7.70 -7.72
C ASN A 144 4.74 -9.12 -7.15
N CYS A 145 5.94 -9.54 -6.76
CA CYS A 145 6.19 -10.86 -6.19
C CYS A 145 5.78 -10.98 -4.70
N ASN A 146 5.32 -9.88 -4.08
CA ASN A 146 5.07 -9.75 -2.64
C ASN A 146 3.63 -9.29 -2.32
N HIS A 147 2.66 -9.67 -3.17
CA HIS A 147 1.26 -9.23 -3.06
C HIS A 147 0.64 -9.52 -1.68
N VAL A 148 0.94 -10.67 -1.07
CA VAL A 148 0.44 -11.03 0.26
C VAL A 148 0.75 -9.96 1.33
N PHE A 149 1.95 -9.38 1.29
CA PHE A 149 2.34 -8.32 2.22
C PHE A 149 1.85 -6.95 1.76
N THR A 150 1.93 -6.67 0.46
CA THR A 150 1.57 -5.33 -0.04
C THR A 150 0.08 -5.07 0.06
N ASP A 151 -0.76 -6.08 -0.16
CA ASP A 151 -2.21 -5.97 -0.09
C ASP A 151 -2.64 -5.77 1.38
N ALA A 152 -2.01 -6.49 2.31
CA ALA A 152 -2.13 -6.27 3.75
C ALA A 152 -1.79 -4.81 4.14
N PHE A 153 -0.64 -4.30 3.71
CA PHE A 153 -0.26 -2.91 3.98
C PHE A 153 -1.18 -1.89 3.30
N GLU A 154 -1.74 -2.19 2.13
CA GLU A 154 -2.71 -1.30 1.47
C GLU A 154 -4.03 -1.24 2.23
N VAL A 155 -4.51 -2.36 2.79
CA VAL A 155 -5.68 -2.37 3.69
C VAL A 155 -5.43 -1.52 4.93
N LEU A 156 -4.27 -1.70 5.59
CA LEU A 156 -3.93 -0.93 6.79
C LEU A 156 -3.72 0.56 6.49
N ALA A 157 -3.10 0.89 5.36
CA ALA A 157 -2.96 2.26 4.90
C ALA A 157 -4.34 2.90 4.64
N GLU A 158 -5.23 2.22 3.92
CA GLU A 158 -6.59 2.70 3.63
C GLU A 158 -7.38 2.95 4.93
N ASN A 159 -7.31 2.03 5.91
CA ASN A 159 -7.92 2.24 7.23
C ASN A 159 -7.32 3.44 7.97
N CYS A 160 -6.00 3.65 7.88
CA CYS A 160 -5.36 4.85 8.44
C CYS A 160 -5.87 6.12 7.76
N GLU A 161 -6.07 6.12 6.44
CA GLU A 161 -6.64 7.26 5.70
C GLU A 161 -8.08 7.54 6.16
N PHE A 162 -8.91 6.50 6.37
CA PHE A 162 -10.29 6.63 6.89
C PHE A 162 -10.37 7.12 8.34
N ARG A 163 -9.31 6.93 9.12
CA ARG A 163 -9.18 7.39 10.50
C ARG A 163 -8.34 8.66 10.62
N GLU A 164 -7.99 9.29 9.50
CA GLU A 164 -7.16 10.50 9.44
C GLU A 164 -5.81 10.35 10.18
N ASN A 165 -5.27 9.12 10.21
CA ASN A 165 -3.99 8.79 10.82
C ASN A 165 -2.87 8.86 9.77
N GLU A 166 -2.39 10.07 9.49
CA GLU A 166 -1.40 10.33 8.44
C GLU A 166 -0.05 9.63 8.70
N VAL A 167 0.34 9.47 9.97
CA VAL A 167 1.64 8.89 10.35
C VAL A 167 1.71 7.43 9.92
N PHE A 168 0.75 6.61 10.37
CA PHE A 168 0.76 5.19 10.03
C PHE A 168 0.36 4.92 8.59
N TYR A 169 -0.49 5.76 7.99
CA TYR A 169 -0.73 5.75 6.55
C TYR A 169 0.58 5.83 5.75
N LEU A 170 1.47 6.77 6.11
CA LEU A 170 2.78 6.93 5.47
C LEU A 170 3.70 5.72 5.67
N VAL A 171 3.69 5.12 6.87
CA VAL A 171 4.48 3.92 7.19
C VAL A 171 4.08 2.78 6.27
N PHE A 172 2.80 2.43 6.22
CA PHE A 172 2.31 1.31 5.43
C PHE A 172 2.44 1.55 3.92
N MET A 173 2.17 2.77 3.44
CA MET A 173 2.37 3.10 2.02
C MET A 173 3.83 2.97 1.58
N ARG A 174 4.79 3.36 2.42
CA ARG A 174 6.22 3.22 2.12
C ARG A 174 6.67 1.77 2.18
N ALA A 175 6.18 1.00 3.15
CA ALA A 175 6.42 -0.44 3.25
C ALA A 175 5.90 -1.18 2.00
N ALA A 176 4.62 -0.99 1.64
CA ALA A 176 4.06 -1.56 0.42
C ALA A 176 4.88 -1.17 -0.84
N SER A 177 5.26 0.10 -0.94
CA SER A 177 6.00 0.61 -2.10
C SER A 177 7.41 0.03 -2.27
N VAL A 178 8.13 -0.21 -1.17
CA VAL A 178 9.45 -0.85 -1.27
C VAL A 178 9.31 -2.33 -1.60
N LEU A 179 8.33 -3.03 -1.02
CA LEU A 179 8.11 -4.46 -1.29
C LEU A 179 7.67 -4.73 -2.74
N LYS A 180 6.84 -3.85 -3.32
CA LYS A 180 6.47 -3.89 -4.75
C LYS A 180 7.67 -3.78 -5.70
N SER A 181 8.78 -3.22 -5.24
CA SER A 181 9.98 -3.02 -6.07
C SER A 181 10.96 -4.20 -6.03
N LEU A 182 10.76 -5.16 -5.13
CA LEU A 182 11.67 -6.28 -4.97
C LEU A 182 11.53 -7.25 -6.16
N PRO A 183 12.65 -7.73 -6.72
CA PRO A 183 12.63 -8.71 -7.81
C PRO A 183 12.46 -10.16 -7.33
N PHE A 184 12.22 -10.37 -6.03
CA PHE A 184 12.08 -11.68 -5.39
C PHE A 184 10.93 -11.66 -4.37
N THR A 185 10.44 -12.84 -4.04
CA THR A 185 9.44 -13.04 -2.98
C THR A 185 10.13 -13.18 -1.62
N ILE A 186 9.65 -12.45 -0.62
CA ILE A 186 10.06 -12.62 0.77
C ILE A 186 9.45 -13.94 1.27
N THR A 187 10.31 -14.81 1.80
CA THR A 187 9.93 -16.13 2.34
C THR A 187 10.31 -16.29 3.80
N SER A 188 11.21 -15.44 4.31
CA SER A 188 11.65 -15.43 5.69
C SER A 188 11.96 -14.01 6.16
N MET A 189 12.00 -13.80 7.48
CA MET A 189 12.36 -12.50 8.04
C MET A 189 13.78 -12.04 7.67
N LYS A 190 14.68 -12.98 7.36
CA LYS A 190 16.03 -12.67 6.87
C LYS A 190 16.01 -11.92 5.54
N ASP A 191 15.03 -12.19 4.68
CA ASP A 191 14.87 -11.52 3.39
C ASP A 191 14.52 -10.02 3.54
N THR A 192 14.10 -9.60 4.74
CA THR A 192 13.79 -8.20 5.07
C THR A 192 15.02 -7.38 5.50
N GLU A 193 16.16 -8.03 5.72
CA GLU A 193 17.38 -7.37 6.20
C GLU A 193 17.89 -6.34 5.19
N GLY A 194 18.21 -5.14 5.67
CA GLY A 194 18.70 -4.04 4.84
C GLY A 194 17.65 -3.37 3.94
N ILE A 195 16.40 -3.85 3.93
CA ILE A 195 15.31 -3.19 3.20
C ILE A 195 14.86 -1.94 3.98
N PRO A 196 14.89 -0.73 3.37
CA PRO A 196 14.48 0.49 4.05
C PRO A 196 12.96 0.53 4.25
N CYS A 197 12.48 1.45 5.08
CA CYS A 197 11.05 1.69 5.30
C CYS A 197 10.27 0.55 5.99
N LEU A 198 10.96 -0.51 6.43
CA LEU A 198 10.38 -1.58 7.26
C LEU A 198 10.73 -1.35 8.74
N GLY A 199 9.92 -0.54 9.42
CA GLY A 199 10.00 -0.39 10.88
C GLY A 199 9.35 -1.57 11.62
N ASP A 200 9.48 -1.60 12.94
CA ASP A 200 9.04 -2.73 13.79
C ASP A 200 7.60 -3.15 13.54
N LYS A 201 6.68 -2.18 13.40
CA LYS A 201 5.27 -2.47 13.10
C LYS A 201 5.09 -3.19 11.76
N ALA A 202 5.81 -2.77 10.72
CA ALA A 202 5.73 -3.40 9.41
C ALA A 202 6.37 -4.80 9.43
N LYS A 203 7.50 -4.95 10.14
CA LYS A 203 8.15 -6.25 10.32
C LYS A 203 7.28 -7.26 11.05
N TYR A 204 6.61 -6.82 12.11
CA TYR A 204 5.65 -7.65 12.86
C TYR A 204 4.53 -8.19 11.94
N ILE A 205 3.95 -7.35 11.08
CA ILE A 205 2.91 -7.77 10.12
C ILE A 205 3.48 -8.75 9.08
N ILE A 206 4.71 -8.54 8.61
CA ILE A 206 5.37 -9.47 7.67
C ILE A 206 5.62 -10.81 8.34
N GLU A 207 6.11 -10.81 9.59
CA GLU A 207 6.37 -12.02 10.38
C GLU A 207 5.08 -12.83 10.58
N GLU A 208 4.00 -12.17 11.02
CA GLU A 208 2.69 -12.81 11.20
C GLU A 208 2.17 -13.44 9.89
N ILE A 209 2.30 -12.74 8.76
CA ILE A 209 1.89 -13.28 7.45
C ILE A 209 2.78 -14.46 7.03
N ILE A 210 4.08 -14.47 7.36
CA ILE A 210 4.97 -15.60 7.06
C ILE A 210 4.60 -16.82 7.93
N GLU A 211 4.32 -16.61 9.21
CA GLU A 211 4.05 -17.67 10.18
C GLU A 211 2.63 -18.26 10.03
N ASP A 212 1.63 -17.40 9.94
CA ASP A 212 0.22 -17.76 10.01
C ASP A 212 -0.49 -17.68 8.64
N GLY A 213 0.15 -17.12 7.62
CA GLY A 213 -0.42 -16.93 6.27
C GLY A 213 -1.37 -15.74 6.15
N GLU A 214 -1.77 -15.12 7.27
CA GLU A 214 -2.60 -13.91 7.35
C GLU A 214 -2.15 -13.01 8.50
N SER A 215 -2.58 -11.75 8.50
CA SER A 215 -2.36 -10.85 9.65
C SER A 215 -3.64 -10.63 10.44
N SER A 216 -3.59 -10.83 11.77
CA SER A 216 -4.73 -10.62 12.67
C SER A 216 -5.21 -9.16 12.67
N GLU A 217 -4.28 -8.19 12.55
CA GLU A 217 -4.62 -6.77 12.47
C GLU A 217 -5.35 -6.45 11.16
N VAL A 218 -4.87 -6.99 10.03
CA VAL A 218 -5.53 -6.84 8.73
C VAL A 218 -6.92 -7.45 8.78
N LYS A 219 -7.05 -8.64 9.36
CA LYS A 219 -8.34 -9.32 9.53
C LYS A 219 -9.29 -8.53 10.44
N ALA A 220 -8.79 -7.93 11.50
CA ALA A 220 -9.58 -7.07 12.37
C ALA A 220 -10.10 -5.84 11.61
N VAL A 221 -9.27 -5.21 10.78
CA VAL A 221 -9.67 -4.08 9.92
C VAL A 221 -10.71 -4.50 8.88
N LEU A 222 -10.52 -5.63 8.21
CA LEU A 222 -11.49 -6.12 7.22
C LEU A 222 -12.86 -6.43 7.84
N ASN A 223 -12.90 -6.78 9.13
CA ASN A 223 -14.12 -7.03 9.89
C ASN A 223 -14.66 -5.78 10.63
N ASP A 224 -13.95 -4.65 10.60
CA ASP A 224 -14.38 -3.40 11.24
C ASP A 224 -15.54 -2.77 10.45
N GLU A 225 -16.69 -2.63 11.09
CA GLU A 225 -17.92 -2.11 10.46
C GLU A 225 -17.70 -0.69 9.90
N ARG A 226 -16.87 0.12 10.58
CA ARG A 226 -16.51 1.45 10.13
C ARG A 226 -15.69 1.39 8.85
N TYR A 227 -14.63 0.60 8.80
CA TYR A 227 -13.82 0.40 7.59
C TYR A 227 -14.68 -0.07 6.40
N GLN A 228 -15.52 -1.09 6.60
CA GLN A 228 -16.43 -1.60 5.56
C GLN A 228 -17.39 -0.53 5.04
N SER A 229 -18.02 0.22 5.96
CA SER A 229 -18.95 1.30 5.61
C SER A 229 -18.25 2.42 4.84
N PHE A 230 -17.07 2.84 5.29
CA PHE A 230 -16.29 3.87 4.64
C PHE A 230 -15.88 3.45 3.23
N LYS A 231 -15.33 2.24 3.08
CA LYS A 231 -14.96 1.66 1.79
C LYS A 231 -16.15 1.60 0.84
N LEU A 232 -17.32 1.20 1.34
CA LEU A 232 -18.55 1.18 0.56
C LEU A 232 -19.00 2.59 0.16
N PHE A 233 -18.99 3.56 1.07
CA PHE A 233 -19.48 4.91 0.80
C PHE A 233 -18.56 5.67 -0.15
N THR A 234 -17.25 5.61 0.06
CA THR A 234 -16.26 6.27 -0.81
C THR A 234 -16.16 5.64 -2.20
N SER A 235 -16.71 4.44 -2.41
CA SER A 235 -16.85 3.87 -3.76
C SER A 235 -17.82 4.65 -4.65
N VAL A 236 -18.70 5.46 -4.07
CA VAL A 236 -19.63 6.32 -4.84
C VAL A 236 -18.91 7.59 -5.26
N PHE A 237 -18.89 7.87 -6.57
CA PHE A 237 -18.32 9.11 -7.09
C PHE A 237 -18.97 10.34 -6.43
N GLY A 238 -18.13 11.23 -5.87
CA GLY A 238 -18.56 12.41 -5.14
C GLY A 238 -18.80 12.23 -3.65
N VAL A 239 -18.51 11.05 -3.09
CA VAL A 239 -18.54 10.79 -1.65
C VAL A 239 -17.12 10.68 -1.10
N GLY A 240 -16.74 11.64 -0.25
CA GLY A 240 -15.46 11.65 0.47
C GLY A 240 -15.58 11.26 1.94
N LEU A 241 -14.48 11.37 2.69
CA LEU A 241 -14.41 11.02 4.11
C LEU A 241 -15.44 11.75 4.97
N LYS A 242 -15.63 13.06 4.76
CA LYS A 242 -16.60 13.87 5.52
C LYS A 242 -18.04 13.38 5.33
N THR A 243 -18.43 13.06 4.09
CA THR A 243 -19.76 12.55 3.80
C THR A 243 -19.93 11.12 4.35
N SER A 244 -18.89 10.30 4.23
CA SER A 244 -18.88 8.93 4.77
C SER A 244 -19.02 8.92 6.30
N GLU A 245 -18.29 9.79 7.00
CA GLU A 245 -18.42 9.99 8.45
C GLU A 245 -19.83 10.41 8.83
N LYS A 246 -20.41 11.39 8.12
CA LYS A 246 -21.78 11.83 8.36
C LYS A 246 -22.77 10.68 8.21
N TRP A 247 -22.72 9.94 7.10
CA TRP A 247 -23.63 8.82 6.87
C TRP A 247 -23.45 7.70 7.88
N PHE A 248 -22.21 7.40 8.26
CA PHE A 248 -21.92 6.40 9.28
C PHE A 248 -22.50 6.78 10.65
N ARG A 249 -22.36 8.06 11.07
CA ARG A 249 -22.96 8.59 12.31
C ARG A 249 -24.48 8.61 12.29
N MET A 250 -25.08 8.75 11.11
CA MET A 250 -26.53 8.62 10.92
C MET A 250 -27.02 7.16 10.96
N GLY A 251 -26.12 6.19 11.14
CA GLY A 251 -26.46 4.77 11.22
C GLY A 251 -26.58 4.07 9.86
N PHE A 252 -26.21 4.73 8.76
CA PHE A 252 -26.19 4.06 7.46
C PHE A 252 -25.05 3.05 7.38
N ARG A 253 -25.34 1.90 6.76
CA ARG A 253 -24.38 0.81 6.44
C ARG A 253 -24.55 0.26 5.01
N SER A 254 -25.47 0.82 4.22
CA SER A 254 -25.75 0.36 2.86
C SER A 254 -26.12 1.51 1.93
N LEU A 255 -25.70 1.41 0.67
CA LEU A 255 -26.03 2.39 -0.37
C LEU A 255 -27.53 2.42 -0.70
N SER A 256 -28.23 1.28 -0.58
CA SER A 256 -29.67 1.21 -0.81
C SER A 256 -30.44 2.09 0.17
N LYS A 257 -30.12 2.00 1.48
CA LYS A 257 -30.77 2.84 2.51
C LYS A 257 -30.48 4.32 2.31
N ILE A 258 -29.24 4.66 1.96
CA ILE A 258 -28.83 6.03 1.64
C ILE A 258 -29.67 6.56 0.46
N ARG A 259 -29.77 5.78 -0.63
CA ARG A 259 -30.50 6.16 -1.85
C ARG A 259 -31.99 6.37 -1.63
N SER A 260 -32.60 5.56 -0.77
CA SER A 260 -34.04 5.64 -0.46
C SER A 260 -34.39 6.69 0.60
N ASP A 261 -33.40 7.26 1.30
CA ASP A 261 -33.65 8.22 2.36
C ASP A 261 -34.11 9.57 1.79
N LYS A 262 -35.30 10.02 2.20
CA LYS A 262 -35.91 11.26 1.70
C LYS A 262 -35.36 12.53 2.36
N THR A 263 -34.62 12.41 3.46
CA THR A 263 -34.07 13.55 4.21
C THR A 263 -32.68 13.94 3.71
N LEU A 264 -31.96 13.00 3.11
CA LEU A 264 -30.65 13.25 2.53
C LEU A 264 -30.73 14.12 1.27
N LYS A 265 -29.89 15.15 1.24
CA LYS A 265 -29.65 15.97 0.05
C LYS A 265 -28.32 15.56 -0.58
N PHE A 266 -28.36 15.19 -1.84
CA PHE A 266 -27.19 14.81 -2.63
C PHE A 266 -26.68 15.98 -3.48
N THR A 267 -25.36 16.12 -3.54
CA THR A 267 -24.73 17.02 -4.53
C THR A 267 -24.92 16.48 -5.94
N GLN A 268 -24.77 17.32 -6.97
CA GLN A 268 -24.89 16.86 -8.36
C GLN A 268 -23.88 15.74 -8.68
N MET A 269 -22.67 15.83 -8.12
CA MET A 269 -21.64 14.81 -8.24
C MET A 269 -22.07 13.47 -7.62
N GLN A 270 -22.68 13.50 -6.43
CA GLN A 270 -23.21 12.30 -5.76
C GLN A 270 -24.40 11.71 -6.51
N LYS A 271 -25.30 12.54 -7.05
CA LYS A 271 -26.41 12.08 -7.91
C LYS A 271 -25.88 11.31 -9.11
N ALA A 272 -24.88 11.85 -9.80
CA ALA A 272 -24.22 11.16 -10.91
C ALA A 272 -23.52 9.87 -10.45
N GLY A 273 -22.84 9.90 -9.30
CA GLY A 273 -22.20 8.72 -8.71
C GLY A 273 -23.17 7.59 -8.36
N PHE A 274 -24.39 7.91 -7.92
CA PHE A 274 -25.44 6.90 -7.72
C PHE A 274 -26.08 6.45 -9.03
N LEU A 275 -26.32 7.37 -9.96
CA LEU A 275 -26.97 7.07 -11.24
C LEU A 275 -26.15 6.09 -12.09
N TYR A 276 -24.83 6.25 -12.09
CA TYR A 276 -23.91 5.44 -12.89
C TYR A 276 -23.07 4.47 -12.05
N TYR A 277 -23.48 4.19 -10.80
CA TYR A 277 -22.66 3.45 -9.83
C TYR A 277 -22.10 2.13 -10.37
N ASP A 278 -22.95 1.30 -10.98
CA ASP A 278 -22.58 -0.04 -11.44
C ASP A 278 -21.53 0.01 -12.57
N ASP A 279 -21.58 1.03 -13.43
CA ASP A 279 -20.58 1.23 -14.47
C ASP A 279 -19.27 1.78 -13.90
N LEU A 280 -19.36 2.74 -12.96
CA LEU A 280 -18.20 3.43 -12.41
C LEU A 280 -17.39 2.58 -11.44
N VAL A 281 -18.03 1.62 -10.76
CA VAL A 281 -17.33 0.63 -9.92
C VAL A 281 -16.71 -0.47 -10.76
N SER A 282 -17.26 -0.74 -11.95
CA SER A 282 -16.68 -1.64 -12.93
C SER A 282 -15.38 -1.06 -13.49
N CYS A 283 -14.32 -1.87 -13.50
CA CYS A 283 -13.03 -1.41 -14.00
C CYS A 283 -13.10 -1.01 -15.48
N VAL A 284 -12.35 0.02 -15.85
CA VAL A 284 -12.10 0.42 -17.23
C VAL A 284 -10.97 -0.46 -17.78
N THR A 285 -11.19 -1.08 -18.94
CA THR A 285 -10.19 -1.88 -19.65
C THR A 285 -9.33 -1.02 -20.56
N ARG A 286 -8.21 -1.57 -21.04
CA ARG A 286 -7.37 -0.87 -22.03
C ARG A 286 -8.12 -0.55 -23.33
N ALA A 287 -8.95 -1.46 -23.82
CA ALA A 287 -9.73 -1.22 -25.04
C ALA A 287 -10.73 -0.06 -24.84
N GLU A 288 -11.39 0.00 -23.69
CA GLU A 288 -12.28 1.11 -23.33
C GLU A 288 -11.50 2.43 -23.22
N ALA A 289 -10.31 2.42 -22.61
CA ALA A 289 -9.46 3.61 -22.52
C ALA A 289 -8.96 4.09 -23.89
N GLU A 290 -8.67 3.18 -24.82
CA GLU A 290 -8.31 3.50 -26.21
C GLU A 290 -9.49 4.09 -26.96
N ALA A 291 -10.70 3.54 -26.80
CA ALA A 291 -11.92 4.10 -27.38
C ALA A 291 -12.19 5.53 -26.87
N VAL A 292 -12.06 5.76 -25.55
CA VAL A 292 -12.15 7.10 -24.96
C VAL A 292 -11.06 8.01 -25.53
N SER A 293 -9.83 7.52 -25.72
CA SER A 293 -8.75 8.32 -26.30
C SER A 293 -9.06 8.82 -27.70
N VAL A 294 -9.75 8.03 -28.54
CA VAL A 294 -10.19 8.45 -29.86
C VAL A 294 -11.20 9.60 -29.73
N LEU A 295 -12.22 9.44 -28.88
CA LEU A 295 -13.24 10.46 -28.64
C LEU A 295 -12.65 11.79 -28.14
N VAL A 296 -11.70 11.74 -27.21
CA VAL A 296 -11.01 12.93 -26.69
C VAL A 296 -10.18 13.60 -27.78
N LYS A 297 -9.40 12.84 -28.55
CA LYS A 297 -8.57 13.38 -29.64
C LYS A 297 -9.41 14.06 -30.71
N GLU A 298 -10.48 13.42 -31.17
CA GLU A 298 -11.39 13.99 -32.14
C GLU A 298 -11.99 15.32 -31.64
N ALA A 299 -12.50 15.33 -30.40
CA ALA A 299 -13.13 16.51 -29.82
C ALA A 299 -12.13 17.67 -29.63
N VAL A 300 -10.91 17.39 -29.17
CA VAL A 300 -9.86 18.40 -28.98
C VAL A 300 -9.39 18.95 -30.34
N SER A 301 -9.13 18.08 -31.32
CA SER A 301 -8.65 18.47 -32.65
C SER A 301 -9.61 19.39 -33.42
N ALA A 302 -10.91 19.32 -33.11
CA ALA A 302 -11.93 20.20 -33.70
C ALA A 302 -11.77 21.69 -33.30
N PHE A 303 -11.09 21.96 -32.19
CA PHE A 303 -10.89 23.33 -31.67
C PHE A 303 -9.42 23.74 -31.61
N LEU A 304 -8.52 22.77 -31.46
CA LEU A 304 -7.08 23.00 -31.38
C LEU A 304 -6.35 21.88 -32.13
N PRO A 305 -6.22 21.96 -33.47
CA PRO A 305 -5.69 20.87 -34.31
C PRO A 305 -4.26 20.45 -33.96
N ASP A 306 -3.43 21.39 -33.51
CA ASP A 306 -2.03 21.16 -33.15
C ASP A 306 -1.84 20.66 -31.72
N ALA A 307 -2.93 20.44 -30.97
CA ALA A 307 -2.87 19.96 -29.59
C ALA A 307 -2.41 18.50 -29.51
N SER A 308 -1.44 18.27 -28.62
CA SER A 308 -1.10 16.93 -28.15
C SER A 308 -2.09 16.46 -27.09
N VAL A 309 -2.61 15.25 -27.24
CA VAL A 309 -3.48 14.58 -26.24
C VAL A 309 -2.80 13.30 -25.80
N THR A 310 -2.36 13.25 -24.55
CA THR A 310 -1.57 12.16 -23.98
C THR A 310 -2.34 11.46 -22.87
N VAL A 311 -2.53 10.14 -23.00
CA VAL A 311 -3.03 9.30 -21.90
C VAL A 311 -1.99 9.30 -20.78
N THR A 312 -2.41 9.60 -19.55
CA THR A 312 -1.57 9.64 -18.35
C THR A 312 -2.00 8.56 -17.34
N GLY A 313 -1.79 8.80 -16.05
CA GLY A 313 -2.32 7.94 -14.99
C GLY A 313 -1.87 6.48 -15.03
N GLY A 314 -2.75 5.60 -14.58
CA GLY A 314 -2.48 4.16 -14.47
C GLY A 314 -2.21 3.48 -15.82
N PHE A 315 -2.94 3.87 -16.87
CA PHE A 315 -2.80 3.28 -18.20
C PHE A 315 -1.44 3.60 -18.83
N ARG A 316 -0.93 4.83 -18.67
CA ARG A 316 0.43 5.18 -19.11
C ARG A 316 1.52 4.36 -18.41
N ARG A 317 1.30 3.97 -17.15
CA ARG A 317 2.19 3.07 -16.39
C ARG A 317 2.03 1.58 -16.75
N GLY A 318 1.19 1.26 -17.74
CA GLY A 318 1.00 -0.09 -18.25
C GLY A 318 -0.10 -0.90 -17.57
N LYS A 319 -0.89 -0.31 -16.64
CA LYS A 319 -2.02 -1.04 -16.03
C LYS A 319 -3.00 -1.47 -17.13
N LYS A 320 -3.47 -2.72 -17.06
CA LYS A 320 -4.46 -3.27 -18.00
C LYS A 320 -5.89 -2.83 -17.68
N ILE A 321 -6.12 -2.49 -16.41
CA ILE A 321 -7.37 -2.01 -15.86
C ILE A 321 -7.15 -0.76 -14.97
N GLY A 322 -8.14 0.14 -14.95
CA GLY A 322 -8.14 1.38 -14.17
C GLY A 322 -9.55 1.75 -13.67
N HIS A 323 -9.65 2.77 -12.83
CA HIS A 323 -10.95 3.30 -12.37
C HIS A 323 -11.46 4.45 -13.26
N ASP A 324 -10.54 5.13 -13.93
CA ASP A 324 -10.73 6.30 -14.77
C ASP A 324 -9.65 6.35 -15.86
N VAL A 325 -9.84 7.24 -16.83
CA VAL A 325 -8.87 7.52 -17.88
C VAL A 325 -8.45 8.98 -17.80
N ASP A 326 -7.17 9.21 -17.49
CA ASP A 326 -6.59 10.54 -17.33
C ASP A 326 -5.94 11.02 -18.64
N PHE A 327 -6.22 12.25 -19.07
CA PHE A 327 -5.59 12.86 -20.24
C PHE A 327 -4.93 14.19 -19.89
N LEU A 328 -3.73 14.38 -20.44
CA LEU A 328 -3.04 15.65 -20.48
C LEU A 328 -3.08 16.21 -21.91
N ILE A 329 -3.48 17.47 -22.03
CA ILE A 329 -3.64 18.20 -23.28
C ILE A 329 -2.73 19.42 -23.26
N SER A 330 -1.98 19.64 -24.34
CA SER A 330 -1.11 20.82 -24.47
C SER A 330 -0.78 21.10 -25.93
N SER A 331 -0.60 22.37 -26.31
CA SER A 331 -0.32 22.80 -27.69
C SER A 331 0.83 23.82 -27.73
N PRO A 332 1.88 23.65 -28.56
CA PRO A 332 2.99 24.59 -28.65
C PRO A 332 2.61 26.01 -29.09
N GLY A 333 1.49 26.15 -29.81
CA GLY A 333 1.04 27.41 -30.40
C GLY A 333 -0.24 27.98 -29.78
N SER A 334 -0.75 27.40 -28.70
CA SER A 334 -1.95 27.93 -28.04
C SER A 334 -1.67 29.24 -27.32
N THR A 335 -2.65 30.14 -27.35
CA THR A 335 -2.70 31.27 -26.41
C THR A 335 -3.30 30.82 -25.08
N GLU A 336 -3.11 31.63 -24.03
CA GLU A 336 -3.75 31.37 -22.73
C GLU A 336 -5.29 31.31 -22.86
N GLU A 337 -5.88 32.14 -23.73
CA GLU A 337 -7.32 32.11 -23.98
C GLU A 337 -7.76 30.80 -24.65
N ASP A 338 -6.99 30.28 -25.62
CA ASP A 338 -7.27 28.99 -26.25
C ASP A 338 -7.29 27.86 -25.20
N GLU A 339 -6.31 27.86 -24.29
CA GLU A 339 -6.18 26.86 -23.22
C GLU A 339 -7.35 26.93 -22.24
N GLN A 340 -7.76 28.13 -21.82
CA GLN A 340 -8.89 28.34 -20.92
C GLN A 340 -10.23 27.95 -21.56
N GLN A 341 -10.39 28.19 -22.87
CA GLN A 341 -11.64 27.95 -23.58
C GLN A 341 -11.77 26.52 -24.15
N LEU A 342 -10.68 25.75 -24.22
CA LEU A 342 -10.70 24.42 -24.81
C LEU A 342 -11.67 23.45 -24.11
N LEU A 343 -11.57 23.30 -22.78
CA LEU A 343 -12.44 22.38 -22.04
C LEU A 343 -13.93 22.78 -22.14
N PRO A 344 -14.34 24.05 -21.95
CA PRO A 344 -15.71 24.47 -22.21
C PRO A 344 -16.22 24.12 -23.61
N LYS A 345 -15.41 24.34 -24.67
CA LYS A 345 -15.77 24.02 -26.06
C LYS A 345 -15.96 22.51 -26.27
N VAL A 346 -15.04 21.69 -25.75
CA VAL A 346 -15.10 20.22 -25.81
C VAL A 346 -16.34 19.68 -25.08
N MET A 347 -16.64 20.20 -23.88
CA MET A 347 -17.81 19.77 -23.12
C MET A 347 -19.12 20.12 -23.85
N ASN A 348 -19.23 21.33 -24.38
CA ASN A 348 -20.41 21.74 -25.17
C ASN A 348 -20.59 20.87 -26.42
N LEU A 349 -19.49 20.48 -27.08
CA LEU A 349 -19.54 19.56 -28.22
C LEU A 349 -20.13 18.20 -27.84
N TRP A 350 -19.69 17.61 -26.73
CA TRP A 350 -20.21 16.33 -26.25
C TRP A 350 -21.64 16.42 -25.75
N GLU A 351 -22.04 17.51 -25.11
CA GLU A 351 -23.42 17.74 -24.68
C GLU A 351 -24.39 17.78 -25.88
N ARG A 352 -24.01 18.48 -26.96
CA ARG A 352 -24.81 18.47 -28.21
C ARG A 352 -24.90 17.08 -28.84
N LYS A 353 -23.78 16.37 -28.98
CA LYS A 353 -23.75 15.01 -29.53
C LYS A 353 -24.61 14.03 -28.71
N ARG A 354 -24.65 14.21 -27.38
CA ARG A 354 -25.51 13.42 -26.49
C ARG A 354 -26.98 13.68 -26.77
N VAL A 355 -27.41 14.94 -26.87
CA VAL A 355 -28.81 15.30 -27.16
C VAL A 355 -29.23 14.76 -28.52
N GLU A 356 -28.37 14.83 -29.54
CA GLU A 356 -28.62 14.24 -30.86
C GLU A 356 -28.80 12.72 -30.79
N SER A 357 -27.95 12.03 -30.03
CA SER A 357 -28.05 10.58 -29.81
C SER A 357 -29.33 10.19 -29.06
N ASP A 358 -29.66 10.87 -27.96
CA ASP A 358 -30.84 10.59 -27.13
C ASP A 358 -32.15 10.80 -27.91
N ASN A 359 -32.20 11.79 -28.82
CA ASN A 359 -33.35 12.00 -29.71
C ASN A 359 -33.53 10.90 -30.76
N SER A 360 -32.46 10.15 -31.09
CA SER A 360 -32.47 9.09 -32.10
C SER A 360 -32.73 7.69 -31.55
N SER A 361 -32.62 7.49 -30.23
CA SER A 361 -32.61 6.18 -29.57
C SER A 361 -33.80 6.00 -28.63
N GLN A 362 -35.01 5.85 -29.21
CA GLN A 362 -36.22 5.52 -28.45
C GLN A 362 -36.49 4.02 -28.27
N GLN A 363 -35.66 3.11 -28.78
CA GLN A 363 -35.85 1.66 -28.57
C GLN A 363 -34.52 0.91 -28.45
N GLU A 364 -34.39 0.15 -27.35
CA GLU A 364 -33.43 -0.91 -26.99
C GLU A 364 -32.60 -0.66 -25.72
N GLY A 365 -32.19 -1.78 -25.08
CA GLY A 365 -31.50 -1.80 -23.79
C GLY A 365 -30.18 -1.04 -23.77
N LYS A 366 -29.58 -0.88 -22.59
CA LYS A 366 -28.35 -0.09 -22.40
C LYS A 366 -27.17 -0.67 -23.20
N THR A 367 -26.77 0.03 -24.27
CA THR A 367 -25.63 -0.34 -25.15
C THR A 367 -24.33 0.41 -24.84
N TRP A 368 -24.33 1.26 -23.82
CA TRP A 368 -23.20 2.13 -23.46
C TRP A 368 -22.78 1.91 -22.00
N LYS A 369 -21.57 2.34 -21.66
CA LYS A 369 -20.99 2.31 -20.30
C LYS A 369 -20.52 3.71 -19.90
N ALA A 370 -20.88 4.17 -18.72
CA ALA A 370 -20.32 5.38 -18.14
C ALA A 370 -18.86 5.14 -17.75
N ILE A 371 -17.96 6.03 -18.18
CA ILE A 371 -16.54 5.99 -17.85
C ILE A 371 -16.15 7.32 -17.23
N ARG A 372 -15.42 7.30 -16.10
CA ARG A 372 -14.80 8.51 -15.56
C ARG A 372 -13.58 8.89 -16.40
N VAL A 373 -13.54 10.16 -16.79
CA VAL A 373 -12.46 10.75 -17.58
C VAL A 373 -12.04 12.05 -16.91
N ASP A 374 -10.74 12.19 -16.67
CA ASP A 374 -10.14 13.42 -16.13
C ASP A 374 -9.34 14.08 -17.26
N LEU A 375 -9.65 15.35 -17.55
CA LEU A 375 -8.98 16.14 -18.58
C LEU A 375 -8.23 17.31 -17.95
N VAL A 376 -6.99 17.50 -18.38
CA VAL A 376 -6.10 18.55 -17.90
C VAL A 376 -5.50 19.25 -19.10
N VAL A 377 -5.68 20.57 -19.16
CA VAL A 377 -4.97 21.41 -20.13
C VAL A 377 -3.84 22.11 -19.39
N CYS A 378 -2.64 22.10 -19.97
CA CYS A 378 -1.51 22.84 -19.44
C CYS A 378 -0.78 23.63 -20.53
N PRO A 379 -0.16 24.77 -20.17
CA PRO A 379 0.77 25.47 -21.05
C PRO A 379 1.87 24.54 -21.54
N TYR A 380 2.34 24.75 -22.76
CA TYR A 380 3.32 23.88 -23.41
C TYR A 380 4.66 23.83 -22.67
N GLU A 381 5.09 24.96 -22.12
CA GLU A 381 6.28 25.09 -21.29
C GLU A 381 6.24 24.23 -20.01
N CYS A 382 5.03 23.95 -19.49
CA CYS A 382 4.84 23.14 -18.30
C CYS A 382 4.60 21.65 -18.61
N HIS A 383 4.48 21.28 -19.89
CA HIS A 383 4.05 19.94 -20.31
C HIS A 383 4.84 18.82 -19.65
N ALA A 384 6.17 18.95 -19.56
CA ALA A 384 7.01 17.92 -18.97
C ALA A 384 6.71 17.68 -17.48
N PHE A 385 6.48 18.74 -16.70
CA PHE A 385 6.15 18.66 -15.27
C PHE A 385 4.74 18.13 -15.06
N ALA A 386 3.79 18.58 -15.90
CA ALA A 386 2.42 18.09 -15.90
C ALA A 386 2.38 16.58 -16.18
N LEU A 387 3.07 16.16 -17.23
CA LEU A 387 3.12 14.76 -17.65
C LEU A 387 3.72 13.88 -16.56
N LEU A 388 4.80 14.33 -15.91
CA LEU A 388 5.40 13.64 -14.78
C LEU A 388 4.40 13.48 -13.62
N GLY A 389 3.79 14.58 -13.19
CA GLY A 389 2.82 14.61 -12.09
C GLY A 389 1.59 13.74 -12.32
N TRP A 390 1.01 13.83 -13.51
CA TRP A 390 -0.19 13.09 -13.88
C TRP A 390 0.11 11.64 -14.30
N THR A 391 1.36 11.29 -14.63
CA THR A 391 1.76 9.89 -14.82
C THR A 391 1.74 9.12 -13.51
N GLY A 392 2.12 9.74 -12.38
CA GLY A 392 2.16 9.06 -11.07
C GLY A 392 3.19 7.93 -10.98
N SER A 393 3.06 6.98 -10.05
CA SER A 393 1.98 6.78 -9.08
C SER A 393 1.99 7.80 -7.93
N ARG A 394 0.91 7.86 -7.13
CA ARG A 394 0.82 8.74 -5.95
C ARG A 394 2.05 8.63 -5.05
N GLN A 395 2.56 7.42 -4.80
CA GLN A 395 3.73 7.22 -3.95
C GLN A 395 5.05 7.60 -4.65
N PHE A 396 5.16 7.39 -5.96
CA PHE A 396 6.31 7.84 -6.75
C PHE A 396 6.45 9.37 -6.71
N GLU A 397 5.36 10.08 -6.97
CA GLU A 397 5.30 11.54 -6.94
C GLU A 397 5.63 12.13 -5.57
N ARG A 398 5.09 11.53 -4.50
CA ARG A 398 5.40 11.93 -3.12
C ARG A 398 6.89 11.81 -2.82
N ASP A 399 7.50 10.67 -3.16
CA ASP A 399 8.93 10.47 -2.92
C ASP A 399 9.80 11.29 -3.87
N LEU A 400 9.36 11.58 -5.09
CA LEU A 400 10.09 12.43 -6.03
C LEU A 400 10.19 13.87 -5.50
N ARG A 401 9.08 14.44 -5.03
CA ARG A 401 9.07 15.77 -4.40
C ARG A 401 9.85 15.80 -3.10
N ARG A 402 9.69 14.76 -2.27
CA ARG A 402 10.45 14.60 -1.03
C ARG A 402 11.96 14.55 -1.33
N TYR A 403 12.38 13.77 -2.31
CA TYR A 403 13.76 13.68 -2.75
C TYR A 403 14.29 15.02 -3.26
N ALA A 404 13.54 15.70 -4.13
CA ALA A 404 13.91 17.03 -4.63
C ALA A 404 14.14 18.02 -3.46
N THR A 405 13.24 18.03 -2.48
CA THR A 405 13.33 18.94 -1.33
C THR A 405 14.51 18.60 -0.41
N HIS A 406 14.63 17.34 0.01
CA HIS A 406 15.59 16.96 1.06
C HIS A 406 17.00 16.72 0.51
N GLU A 407 17.12 16.10 -0.66
CA GLU A 407 18.42 15.66 -1.21
C GLU A 407 18.99 16.66 -2.22
N ARG A 408 18.13 17.47 -2.85
CA ARG A 408 18.54 18.41 -3.92
C ARG A 408 18.31 19.88 -3.59
N LYS A 409 17.69 20.21 -2.45
CA LYS A 409 17.31 21.59 -2.09
C LYS A 409 16.46 22.26 -3.19
N MET A 410 15.58 21.50 -3.83
CA MET A 410 14.68 21.96 -4.89
C MET A 410 13.21 21.78 -4.50
N ILE A 411 12.33 22.61 -5.05
CA ILE A 411 10.87 22.43 -4.94
C ILE A 411 10.37 21.95 -6.29
N LEU A 412 9.80 20.75 -6.35
CA LEU A 412 9.15 20.22 -7.54
C LEU A 412 7.63 20.22 -7.32
N ASP A 413 6.90 20.72 -8.30
CA ASP A 413 5.45 20.51 -8.39
C ASP A 413 5.00 20.10 -9.80
N ASN A 414 3.69 20.16 -10.08
CA ASN A 414 3.17 19.80 -11.40
C ASN A 414 3.49 20.84 -12.47
N HIS A 415 3.93 22.03 -12.09
CA HIS A 415 4.06 23.19 -12.97
C HIS A 415 5.53 23.47 -13.29
N ALA A 416 6.42 23.31 -12.31
CA ALA A 416 7.82 23.68 -12.42
C ALA A 416 8.74 22.97 -11.41
N LEU A 417 10.04 23.22 -11.57
CA LEU A 417 11.10 22.85 -10.64
C LEU A 417 11.90 24.10 -10.25
N TYR A 418 11.92 24.41 -8.96
CA TYR A 418 12.59 25.59 -8.40
C TYR A 418 13.86 25.19 -7.65
N ASP A 419 14.99 25.81 -7.97
CA ASP A 419 16.27 25.59 -7.28
C ASP A 419 16.48 26.62 -6.17
N LYS A 420 16.43 26.18 -4.91
CA LYS A 420 16.60 27.08 -3.75
C LYS A 420 18.02 27.61 -3.61
N THR A 421 19.01 26.99 -4.26
CA THR A 421 20.43 27.38 -4.12
C THR A 421 20.84 28.53 -5.02
N LYS A 422 20.05 28.81 -6.07
CA LYS A 422 20.28 29.93 -7.00
C LYS A 422 19.65 31.25 -6.53
N ILE A 423 18.98 31.25 -5.38
CA ILE A 423 18.35 32.43 -4.79
C ILE A 423 19.35 33.14 -3.88
N THR A 424 20.31 33.86 -4.45
CA THR A 424 21.06 34.96 -3.79
C THR A 424 21.77 35.83 -4.84
N ALA A 425 21.21 37.00 -5.12
CA ALA A 425 21.93 38.21 -5.56
C ALA A 425 21.07 39.48 -5.32
N GLU A 426 19.74 39.37 -5.44
CA GLU A 426 18.82 40.47 -5.15
C GLU A 426 17.74 39.96 -4.18
N GLY A 427 17.87 40.34 -2.91
CA GLY A 427 17.11 39.79 -1.78
C GLY A 427 15.62 40.12 -1.76
N HIS A 428 14.84 39.59 -2.69
CA HIS A 428 13.39 39.58 -2.61
C HIS A 428 12.82 38.16 -2.78
N TRP A 429 12.51 37.54 -1.65
CA TRP A 429 11.41 36.58 -1.60
C TRP A 429 10.12 37.37 -1.85
N LYS A 430 9.52 37.22 -3.03
CA LYS A 430 8.07 37.07 -3.07
C LYS A 430 7.86 35.57 -2.90
N ASP A 431 7.26 35.15 -1.79
CA ASP A 431 6.54 33.87 -1.77
C ASP A 431 5.74 33.86 -3.09
N PRO A 432 5.90 32.87 -4.00
CA PRO A 432 4.99 32.76 -5.11
C PRO A 432 3.64 32.58 -4.44
N ASP A 433 2.89 33.68 -4.38
CA ASP A 433 1.64 33.75 -3.67
C ASP A 433 0.86 32.52 -4.11
N ARG A 434 0.55 31.62 -3.18
CA ARG A 434 -0.28 30.44 -3.50
C ARG A 434 -1.62 30.87 -4.09
N SER A 435 -1.96 32.16 -4.04
CA SER A 435 -3.08 32.77 -4.76
C SER A 435 -2.87 32.99 -6.27
N THR A 436 -1.62 32.93 -6.78
CA THR A 436 -1.24 33.22 -8.19
C THR A 436 -0.58 32.07 -8.94
N ALA A 437 -0.42 30.89 -8.33
CA ALA A 437 -0.18 29.68 -9.12
C ALA A 437 -1.31 29.56 -10.14
N PRO A 438 -1.04 29.50 -11.47
CA PRO A 438 -2.10 29.37 -12.44
C PRO A 438 -2.88 28.11 -12.10
N THR A 439 -4.12 28.30 -11.65
CA THR A 439 -5.02 27.17 -11.47
C THR A 439 -5.33 26.68 -12.86
N TRP A 440 -4.61 25.63 -13.30
CA TRP A 440 -4.90 25.05 -14.59
C TRP A 440 -6.37 24.69 -14.66
N PRO A 441 -7.03 24.91 -15.80
CA PRO A 441 -8.36 24.38 -16.04
C PRO A 441 -8.34 22.88 -15.77
N ARG A 442 -8.78 22.50 -14.57
CA ARG A 442 -8.89 21.13 -14.11
C ARG A 442 -10.36 20.84 -13.97
N MET A 443 -10.90 20.03 -14.86
CA MET A 443 -12.21 19.46 -14.64
C MET A 443 -12.04 18.11 -13.96
N HIS A 444 -12.40 18.06 -12.67
CA HIS A 444 -13.03 16.84 -12.17
C HIS A 444 -14.37 16.67 -12.87
N PRO A 445 -14.92 15.44 -12.99
CA PRO A 445 -16.18 15.20 -13.69
C PRO A 445 -17.31 15.99 -13.03
N ARG A 446 -17.53 17.22 -13.48
CA ARG A 446 -18.73 17.99 -13.21
C ARG A 446 -19.78 17.34 -14.09
N GLY A 447 -20.82 16.82 -13.45
CA GLY A 447 -21.97 16.26 -14.14
C GLY A 447 -22.42 17.23 -15.24
N ILE A 448 -22.47 16.72 -16.45
CA ILE A 448 -23.00 17.41 -17.63
C ILE A 448 -24.41 17.91 -17.28
N GLY A 449 -24.65 19.21 -17.46
CA GLY A 449 -25.98 19.81 -17.36
C GLY A 449 -26.04 21.20 -16.71
N LEU A 450 -25.88 22.22 -17.56
CA LEU A 450 -26.54 23.54 -17.56
C LEU A 450 -26.01 24.70 -16.69
N LYS A 451 -25.88 25.82 -17.40
CA LYS A 451 -25.67 27.19 -16.93
C LYS A 451 -26.91 27.76 -16.25
N ASP A 452 -26.60 28.57 -15.24
CA ASP A 452 -27.26 29.78 -14.75
C ASP A 452 -28.71 29.70 -14.30
N ASP A 453 -28.92 30.01 -13.02
CA ASP A 453 -29.98 30.95 -12.68
C ASP A 453 -29.47 31.98 -11.66
N GLU A 454 -30.01 33.18 -11.84
CA GLU A 454 -29.44 34.47 -11.50
C GLU A 454 -29.39 34.79 -10.01
N ARG A 455 -28.60 35.83 -9.70
CA ARG A 455 -28.70 36.59 -8.46
C ARG A 455 -30.16 37.02 -8.25
N VAL A 456 -30.76 36.61 -7.14
CA VAL A 456 -31.85 37.38 -6.53
C VAL A 456 -31.33 37.87 -5.18
N GLY A 457 -31.14 39.19 -5.11
CA GLY A 457 -30.80 39.89 -3.89
C GLY A 457 -31.89 39.70 -2.85
N SER A 458 -31.46 39.47 -1.62
CA SER A 458 -32.33 39.52 -0.44
C SER A 458 -32.85 40.95 -0.25
N PRO A 459 -34.16 41.18 -0.08
CA PRO A 459 -34.66 42.45 0.42
C PRO A 459 -34.42 42.54 1.94
N GLU A 460 -33.88 43.68 2.38
CA GLU A 460 -33.88 44.08 3.79
C GLU A 460 -35.32 44.26 4.29
N PRO A 461 -35.67 43.78 5.50
CA PRO A 461 -36.88 44.20 6.17
C PRO A 461 -36.66 45.55 6.85
N VAL A 462 -37.36 46.56 6.32
CA VAL A 462 -37.68 47.80 7.04
C VAL A 462 -38.44 47.43 8.31
N GLN A 463 -37.91 47.80 9.47
CA GLN A 463 -38.70 47.96 10.70
C GLN A 463 -38.83 49.46 10.99
N GLN A 464 -40.08 49.85 11.24
CA GLN A 464 -40.52 51.18 11.66
C GLN A 464 -39.98 51.56 13.03
#